data_AF-A0AAN8WC75-F1
#
_entry.id   AF-A0AAN8WC75-F1
#
_cell.length_a   1.000
_cell.length_b   1.000
_cell.length_c   1.000
_cell.angle_alpha   90.00
_cell.angle_beta   90.00
_cell.angle_gamma   90.00
#
_symmetry.space_group_name_H-M   'P 1'
#
loop_
_entity.id
_entity.type
_entity.pdbx_description
1 polymer ?
#
loop_
_entity_poly.entity_id
_entity_poly.type
_entity_poly.pdbx_seq_one_letter_code
_entity_poly.pdbx_strand_id
1 'polypeptide(L)'
;MGEISRNVDFENLISYGDDLVELLKDKKDLNNLTRCVENSKSLRLNCDADIDEIHSLIQGYEQKIDACKRKIDEAKSEVVSDAEISFLEKELDEEMEREPVVDEISDLEHHSVSVEERKKIQKKVKQEEQRLKTMLSIYASVTNIIPNLDDQMSISGHIVEKNKKVVEMFEFDPANVSDFNLCNEIWKMISM
;
A
#
# COMPACT_ATOMS: atom_id res chain seq x y z
N MET A 1 -18.64 -55.56 70.59
CA MET A 1 -20.07 -55.91 70.59
C MET A 1 -20.38 -56.64 69.30
N GLY A 2 -20.96 -57.85 69.41
CA GLY A 2 -21.80 -58.49 68.39
C GLY A 2 -21.13 -59.29 67.27
N GLU A 3 -20.61 -60.49 67.56
CA GLU A 3 -20.42 -61.51 66.52
C GLU A 3 -21.78 -62.15 66.19
N ILE A 4 -22.22 -62.00 64.94
CA ILE A 4 -23.44 -62.62 64.43
C ILE A 4 -23.09 -64.07 64.08
N SER A 5 -23.39 -65.00 64.99
CA SER A 5 -23.35 -66.44 64.72
C SER A 5 -24.45 -66.77 63.69
N ARG A 6 -24.06 -66.97 62.43
CA ARG A 6 -24.93 -67.52 61.38
C ARG A 6 -25.18 -68.99 61.69
N ASN A 7 -26.24 -69.29 62.44
CA ASN A 7 -26.77 -70.64 62.50
C ASN A 7 -27.48 -70.91 61.17
N VAL A 8 -26.86 -71.71 60.30
CA VAL A 8 -27.46 -72.12 59.03
C VAL A 8 -28.56 -73.13 59.34
N ASP A 9 -29.76 -72.85 58.86
CA ASP A 9 -30.91 -73.73 59.01
C ASP A 9 -30.72 -74.99 58.15
N PHE A 10 -30.25 -76.06 58.79
CA PHE A 10 -29.90 -77.32 58.14
C PHE A 10 -31.12 -78.02 57.53
N GLU A 11 -32.31 -77.80 58.07
CA GLU A 11 -33.53 -78.47 57.61
C GLU A 11 -33.98 -77.86 56.27
N ASN A 12 -33.90 -76.54 56.17
CA ASN A 12 -34.07 -75.82 54.91
C ASN A 12 -32.98 -76.17 53.88
N LEU A 13 -31.72 -76.29 54.31
CA LEU A 13 -30.63 -76.69 53.42
C LEU A 13 -30.82 -78.09 52.82
N ILE A 14 -31.29 -79.04 53.64
CA ILE A 14 -31.61 -80.40 53.19
C ILE A 14 -32.78 -80.38 52.21
N SER A 15 -33.85 -79.62 52.53
CA SER A 15 -34.99 -79.42 51.62
C SER A 15 -34.56 -78.87 50.25
N TYR A 16 -33.72 -77.84 50.21
CA TYR A 16 -33.21 -77.32 48.93
C TYR A 16 -32.35 -78.34 48.18
N GLY A 17 -31.65 -79.22 48.89
CA GLY A 17 -30.91 -80.33 48.31
C GLY A 17 -31.81 -81.37 47.67
N ASP A 18 -32.89 -81.76 48.35
CA ASP A 18 -33.88 -82.69 47.83
C ASP A 18 -34.59 -82.15 46.59
N ASP A 19 -34.98 -80.87 46.60
CA ASP A 19 -35.56 -80.17 45.44
C ASP A 19 -34.60 -80.19 44.24
N LEU A 20 -33.30 -80.02 44.47
CA LEU A 20 -32.27 -80.05 43.43
C LEU A 20 -32.08 -81.46 42.83
N VAL A 21 -32.15 -82.49 43.68
CA VAL A 21 -32.08 -83.90 43.24
C VAL A 21 -33.32 -84.26 42.42
N GLU A 22 -34.50 -83.77 42.81
CA GLU A 22 -35.74 -83.97 42.05
C GLU A 22 -35.72 -83.22 40.72
N LEU A 23 -35.18 -81.99 40.69
CA LEU A 23 -35.06 -81.17 39.48
C LEU A 23 -34.05 -81.73 38.46
N LEU A 24 -32.97 -82.36 38.94
CA LEU A 24 -31.89 -82.92 38.09
C LEU A 24 -31.98 -84.43 37.90
N LYS A 25 -33.17 -85.00 38.13
CA LYS A 25 -33.42 -86.43 38.16
C LYS A 25 -33.16 -87.11 36.81
N ASP A 26 -33.43 -86.42 35.70
CA ASP A 26 -33.25 -86.94 34.35
C ASP A 26 -31.95 -86.46 33.69
N LYS A 27 -31.29 -87.37 32.95
CA LYS A 27 -30.08 -87.05 32.16
C LYS A 27 -30.31 -85.89 31.17
N LYS A 28 -31.55 -85.71 30.71
CA LYS A 28 -31.94 -84.61 29.81
C LYS A 28 -31.78 -83.25 30.49
N ASP A 29 -32.14 -83.14 31.76
CA ASP A 29 -32.07 -81.89 32.53
C ASP A 29 -30.63 -81.54 32.88
N LEU A 30 -29.81 -82.54 33.22
CA LEU A 30 -28.36 -82.37 33.37
C LEU A 30 -27.71 -81.86 32.07
N ASN A 31 -28.09 -82.41 30.91
CA ASN A 31 -27.61 -81.97 29.60
C ASN A 31 -28.07 -80.54 29.29
N ASN A 32 -29.32 -80.18 29.61
CA ASN A 32 -29.84 -78.82 29.43
C ASN A 32 -29.10 -77.81 30.30
N LEU A 33 -28.83 -78.14 31.56
CA LEU A 33 -28.06 -77.29 32.47
C LEU A 33 -26.62 -77.12 31.98
N THR A 34 -25.96 -78.20 31.57
CA THR A 34 -24.59 -78.15 31.01
C THR A 34 -24.53 -77.25 29.79
N ARG A 35 -25.49 -77.39 28.86
CA ARG A 35 -25.61 -76.51 27.68
C ARG A 35 -25.87 -75.05 28.08
N CYS A 36 -26.68 -74.80 29.09
CA CYS A 36 -26.93 -73.44 29.60
C CYS A 36 -25.65 -72.81 30.19
N VAL A 37 -24.85 -73.61 30.90
CA VAL A 37 -23.55 -73.19 31.44
C VAL A 37 -22.55 -72.91 30.32
N GLU A 38 -22.48 -73.74 29.28
CA GLU A 38 -21.63 -73.49 28.12
C GLU A 38 -22.06 -72.25 27.34
N ASN A 39 -23.36 -72.07 27.12
CA ASN A 39 -23.92 -70.88 26.46
C ASN A 39 -23.61 -69.61 27.26
N SER A 40 -23.75 -69.64 28.58
CA SER A 40 -23.42 -68.47 29.43
C SER A 40 -21.92 -68.16 29.44
N LYS A 41 -21.05 -69.19 29.40
CA LYS A 41 -19.60 -69.00 29.23
C LYS A 41 -19.27 -68.38 27.87
N SER A 42 -19.87 -68.88 26.79
CA SER A 42 -19.70 -68.35 25.44
C SER A 42 -20.17 -66.90 25.34
N LEU A 43 -21.35 -66.59 25.89
CA LEU A 43 -21.88 -65.24 25.96
C LEU A 43 -20.93 -64.30 26.73
N ARG A 44 -20.43 -64.75 27.89
CA ARG A 44 -19.47 -63.97 28.67
C ARG A 44 -18.20 -63.67 27.89
N LEU A 45 -17.61 -64.67 27.24
CA LEU A 45 -16.40 -64.48 26.42
C LEU A 45 -16.64 -63.49 25.26
N ASN A 46 -17.81 -63.53 24.63
CA ASN A 46 -18.18 -62.56 23.61
C ASN A 46 -18.33 -61.16 24.20
N CYS A 47 -19.02 -61.01 25.34
CA CYS A 47 -19.14 -59.72 26.02
C CYS A 47 -17.77 -59.16 26.43
N ASP A 48 -16.85 -60.00 26.91
CA ASP A 48 -15.49 -59.59 27.25
C ASP A 48 -14.75 -59.09 25.99
N ALA A 49 -14.88 -59.78 24.86
CA ALA A 49 -14.30 -59.35 23.58
C ALA A 49 -14.90 -58.02 23.07
N ASP A 50 -16.23 -57.85 23.18
CA ASP A 50 -16.91 -56.61 22.81
C ASP A 50 -16.44 -55.44 23.70
N ILE A 51 -16.25 -55.68 24.99
CA ILE A 51 -15.71 -54.68 25.93
C ILE A 51 -14.30 -54.26 25.53
N ASP A 52 -13.43 -55.23 25.20
CA ASP A 52 -12.06 -54.95 24.77
C ASP A 52 -12.02 -54.16 23.44
N GLU A 53 -12.90 -54.49 22.49
CA GLU A 53 -13.04 -53.74 21.23
C GLU A 53 -13.47 -52.29 21.48
N ILE A 54 -14.52 -52.09 22.30
CA ILE A 54 -15.00 -50.76 22.65
C ILE A 54 -13.90 -49.96 23.36
N HIS A 55 -13.16 -50.57 24.28
CA HIS A 55 -12.06 -49.93 24.97
C HIS A 55 -10.95 -49.49 23.99
N SER A 56 -10.60 -50.34 23.02
CA SER A 56 -9.64 -49.99 21.96
C SER A 56 -10.13 -48.83 21.10
N LEU A 57 -11.44 -48.79 20.77
CA LEU A 57 -12.02 -47.70 19.99
C LEU A 57 -12.00 -46.38 20.77
N ILE A 58 -12.37 -46.40 22.05
CA ILE A 58 -12.33 -45.23 22.94
C ILE A 58 -10.91 -44.66 22.99
N GLN A 59 -9.92 -45.52 23.27
CA GLN A 59 -8.52 -45.10 23.31
C GLN A 59 -8.06 -44.51 21.97
N GLY A 60 -8.51 -45.08 20.84
CA GLY A 60 -8.24 -44.55 19.51
C GLY A 60 -8.85 -43.15 19.27
N TYR A 61 -10.05 -42.89 19.77
CA TYR A 61 -10.67 -41.56 19.70
C TYR A 61 -9.98 -40.54 20.60
N GLU A 62 -9.59 -40.92 21.82
CA GLU A 62 -8.83 -40.05 22.72
C GLU A 62 -7.52 -39.59 22.08
N GLN A 63 -6.77 -40.52 21.47
CA GLN A 63 -5.55 -40.18 20.74
C GLN A 63 -5.79 -39.20 19.58
N LYS A 64 -6.90 -39.36 18.84
CA LYS A 64 -7.27 -38.42 17.76
C LYS A 64 -7.62 -37.04 18.32
N ILE A 65 -8.35 -36.98 19.43
CA ILE A 65 -8.70 -35.72 20.11
C ILE A 65 -7.42 -34.99 20.53
N ASP A 66 -6.46 -35.69 21.14
CA ASP A 66 -5.21 -35.08 21.60
C ASP A 66 -4.30 -34.66 20.44
N ALA A 67 -4.32 -35.38 19.32
CA ALA A 67 -3.66 -34.95 18.09
C ALA A 67 -4.27 -33.65 17.55
N CYS A 68 -5.60 -33.52 17.55
CA CYS A 68 -6.29 -32.30 17.12
C CYS A 68 -5.97 -31.12 18.05
N LYS A 69 -5.97 -31.31 19.38
CA LYS A 69 -5.60 -30.25 20.34
C LYS A 69 -4.20 -29.72 20.06
N ARG A 70 -3.20 -30.61 19.89
CA ARG A 70 -1.83 -30.20 19.58
C ARG A 70 -1.74 -29.38 18.29
N LYS A 71 -2.45 -29.80 17.23
CA LYS A 71 -2.50 -29.03 15.97
C LYS A 71 -3.10 -27.65 16.15
N ILE A 72 -4.14 -27.52 16.98
CA ILE A 72 -4.75 -26.22 17.29
C ILE A 72 -3.74 -25.33 18.03
N ASP A 73 -3.01 -25.88 19.00
CA ASP A 73 -2.03 -25.10 19.78
C ASP A 73 -0.81 -24.71 18.93
N GLU A 74 -0.34 -25.61 18.06
CA GLU A 74 0.71 -25.32 17.08
C GLU A 74 0.28 -24.21 16.11
N ALA A 75 -0.91 -24.32 15.52
CA ALA A 75 -1.43 -23.28 14.64
C ALA A 75 -1.58 -21.93 15.35
N LYS A 76 -2.01 -21.89 16.62
CA LYS A 76 -2.07 -20.65 17.41
C LYS A 76 -0.68 -20.05 17.67
N SER A 77 0.35 -20.90 17.79
CA SER A 77 1.73 -20.45 17.98
C SER A 77 2.40 -20.05 16.66
N GLU A 78 1.96 -20.58 15.52
CA GLU A 78 2.49 -20.30 14.19
C GLU A 78 1.88 -19.03 13.57
N VAL A 79 0.67 -18.63 13.97
CA VAL A 79 0.12 -17.32 13.59
C VAL A 79 1.11 -16.23 14.02
N VAL A 80 1.55 -15.44 13.03
CA VAL A 80 2.43 -14.27 13.20
C VAL A 80 1.94 -13.50 14.42
N SER A 81 2.82 -13.29 15.40
CA SER A 81 2.42 -12.62 16.62
C SER A 81 1.87 -11.23 16.30
N ASP A 82 0.79 -10.81 16.98
CA ASP A 82 0.26 -9.44 16.84
C ASP A 82 1.36 -8.37 17.01
N ALA A 83 2.43 -8.70 17.75
CA ALA A 83 3.60 -7.86 17.92
C ALA A 83 4.43 -7.68 16.63
N GLU A 84 4.56 -8.71 15.81
CA GLU A 84 5.30 -8.66 14.54
C GLU A 84 4.48 -7.95 13.46
N ILE A 85 3.14 -8.10 13.46
CA ILE A 85 2.24 -7.29 12.63
C ILE A 85 2.33 -5.82 13.03
N SER A 86 2.21 -5.51 14.33
CA SER A 86 2.32 -4.13 14.82
C SER A 86 3.69 -3.51 14.55
N PHE A 87 4.76 -4.31 14.59
CA PHE A 87 6.10 -3.86 14.22
C PHE A 87 6.18 -3.48 12.74
N LEU A 88 5.66 -4.34 11.84
CA LEU A 88 5.63 -4.06 10.41
C LEU A 88 4.75 -2.87 10.04
N GLU A 89 3.60 -2.70 10.71
CA GLU A 89 2.76 -1.51 10.56
C GLU A 89 3.51 -0.23 10.95
N LYS A 90 4.23 -0.27 12.08
CA LYS A 90 5.04 0.86 12.52
C LYS A 90 6.20 1.16 11.58
N GLU A 91 6.87 0.13 11.05
CA GLU A 91 7.96 0.29 10.07
C GLU A 91 7.45 0.92 8.77
N LEU A 92 6.26 0.52 8.31
CA LEU A 92 5.61 1.11 7.14
C LEU A 92 5.26 2.59 7.37
N ASP A 93 4.70 2.93 8.53
CA ASP A 93 4.39 4.33 8.90
C ASP A 93 5.67 5.18 8.96
N GLU A 94 6.75 4.65 9.54
CA GLU A 94 8.04 5.34 9.59
C GLU A 94 8.67 5.55 8.20
N GLU A 95 8.51 4.61 7.27
CA GLU A 95 9.02 4.73 5.90
C GLU A 95 8.20 5.76 5.10
N MET A 96 6.88 5.79 5.27
CA MET A 96 6.01 6.81 4.67
C MET A 96 6.38 8.22 5.12
N GLU A 97 6.73 8.41 6.39
CA GLU A 97 7.20 9.68 6.93
C GLU A 97 8.65 10.01 6.50
N ARG A 98 9.44 9.01 6.09
CA ARG A 98 10.82 9.19 5.63
C ARG A 98 10.94 9.51 4.15
N GLU A 99 9.93 9.24 3.32
CA GLU A 99 9.98 9.60 1.90
C GLU A 99 10.07 11.14 1.75
N PRO A 100 11.24 11.70 1.39
CA PRO A 100 11.43 13.15 1.23
C PRO A 100 10.76 13.67 -0.05
N VAL A 101 9.97 12.81 -0.70
CA VAL A 101 9.35 13.01 -2.00
C VAL A 101 8.34 14.16 -1.93
N VAL A 102 7.66 14.35 -0.80
CA VAL A 102 6.67 15.44 -0.65
C VAL A 102 7.33 16.82 -0.65
N ASP A 103 8.45 16.99 0.07
CA ASP A 103 9.16 18.26 0.14
C ASP A 103 9.85 18.59 -1.19
N GLU A 104 10.49 17.61 -1.82
CA GLU A 104 11.12 17.80 -3.14
C GLU A 104 10.10 18.12 -4.23
N ILE A 105 8.91 17.49 -4.20
CA ILE A 105 7.80 17.83 -5.10
C ILE A 105 7.33 19.27 -4.86
N SER A 106 7.17 19.69 -3.60
CA SER A 106 6.72 21.04 -3.26
C SER A 106 7.69 22.11 -3.77
N ASP A 107 9.00 21.89 -3.57
CA ASP A 107 10.04 22.78 -4.06
C ASP A 107 10.04 22.84 -5.61
N LEU A 108 9.91 21.70 -6.29
CA LEU A 108 9.86 21.65 -7.75
C LEU A 108 8.62 22.34 -8.34
N GLU A 109 7.47 22.24 -7.66
CA GLU A 109 6.25 22.98 -8.03
C GLU A 109 6.46 24.49 -7.91
N HIS A 110 7.07 24.95 -6.82
CA HIS A 110 7.38 26.36 -6.63
C HIS A 110 8.32 26.90 -7.73
N HIS A 111 9.36 26.13 -8.07
CA HIS A 111 10.28 26.47 -9.16
C HIS A 111 9.55 26.54 -10.51
N SER A 112 8.63 25.61 -10.77
CA SER A 112 7.84 25.57 -12.01
C SER A 112 6.98 26.81 -12.17
N VAL A 113 6.35 27.29 -11.09
CA VAL A 113 5.58 28.55 -11.10
C VAL A 113 6.49 29.74 -11.43
N SER A 114 7.64 29.85 -10.77
CA SER A 114 8.59 30.94 -11.02
C SER A 114 9.11 30.97 -12.47
N VAL A 115 9.39 29.80 -13.05
CA VAL A 115 9.84 29.68 -14.44
C VAL A 115 8.75 30.11 -15.42
N GLU A 116 7.50 29.72 -15.18
CA GLU A 116 6.38 30.07 -16.06
C GLU A 116 6.09 31.58 -16.03
N GLU A 117 6.25 32.24 -14.88
CA GLU A 117 6.17 33.70 -14.78
C GLU A 117 7.27 34.42 -15.57
N ARG A 118 8.53 33.97 -15.42
CA ARG A 118 9.67 34.52 -16.20
C ARG A 118 9.45 34.37 -17.70
N LYS A 119 8.91 33.23 -18.14
CA LYS A 119 8.60 32.96 -19.54
C LYS A 119 7.53 33.91 -20.09
N LYS A 120 6.49 34.22 -19.30
CA LYS A 120 5.47 35.21 -19.68
C LYS A 120 6.06 36.61 -19.83
N ILE A 121 6.93 37.04 -18.91
CA ILE A 121 7.62 38.34 -18.98
C ILE A 121 8.50 38.40 -20.23
N GLN A 122 9.31 37.37 -20.48
CA GLN A 122 10.18 37.31 -21.66
C GLN A 122 9.38 37.41 -22.96
N LYS A 123 8.20 36.78 -23.04
CA LYS A 123 7.32 36.88 -24.22
C LYS A 123 6.84 38.31 -24.46
N LYS A 124 6.49 39.06 -23.40
CA LYS A 124 6.09 40.46 -23.51
C LYS A 124 7.24 41.34 -23.99
N VAL A 125 8.42 41.19 -23.40
CA VAL A 125 9.62 41.96 -23.78
C VAL A 125 9.99 41.71 -25.25
N LYS A 126 9.99 40.45 -25.70
CA LYS A 126 10.23 40.12 -27.12
C LYS A 126 9.21 40.76 -28.07
N GLN A 127 7.94 40.84 -27.65
CA GLN A 127 6.90 41.47 -28.45
C GLN A 127 7.12 42.99 -28.56
N GLU A 128 7.51 43.65 -27.45
CA GLU A 128 7.83 45.07 -27.44
C GLU A 128 9.08 45.38 -28.26
N GLU A 129 10.13 44.58 -28.14
CA GLU A 129 11.35 44.70 -28.94
C GLU A 129 11.03 44.61 -30.44
N GLN A 130 10.21 43.65 -30.85
CA GLN A 130 9.81 43.51 -32.25
C GLN A 130 8.97 44.71 -32.73
N ARG A 131 8.12 45.27 -31.86
CA ARG A 131 7.36 46.49 -32.15
C ARG A 131 8.28 47.68 -32.35
N LEU A 132 9.25 47.89 -31.45
CA LEU A 132 10.23 48.98 -31.55
C LEU A 132 11.11 48.84 -32.79
N LYS A 133 11.56 47.63 -33.11
CA LYS A 133 12.32 47.34 -34.32
C LYS A 133 11.54 47.68 -35.60
N THR A 134 10.25 47.31 -35.63
CA THR A 134 9.36 47.65 -36.75
C THR A 134 9.19 49.17 -36.88
N MET A 135 8.99 49.86 -35.75
CA MET A 135 8.86 51.31 -35.71
C MET A 135 10.14 52.03 -36.21
N LEU A 136 11.32 51.61 -35.74
CA LEU A 136 12.61 52.11 -36.21
C LEU A 136 12.81 51.86 -37.71
N SER A 137 12.42 50.69 -38.21
CA SER A 137 12.49 50.38 -39.64
C SER A 137 11.59 51.30 -40.47
N ILE A 138 10.40 51.66 -39.97
CA ILE A 138 9.51 52.61 -40.63
C ILE A 138 10.18 53.99 -40.67
N TYR A 139 10.71 54.48 -39.55
CA TYR A 139 11.40 55.77 -39.51
C TYR A 139 12.58 55.81 -40.48
N ALA A 140 13.46 54.81 -40.45
CA ALA A 140 14.59 54.71 -41.38
C ALA A 140 14.14 54.66 -42.85
N SER A 141 12.97 54.07 -43.16
CA SER A 141 12.46 54.04 -44.54
C SER A 141 11.98 55.39 -45.05
N VAL A 142 11.49 56.25 -44.15
CA VAL A 142 10.96 57.59 -44.47
C VAL A 142 12.08 58.61 -44.49
N THR A 143 12.98 58.57 -43.51
CA THR A 143 14.02 59.59 -43.34
C THR A 143 15.34 59.23 -44.03
N ASN A 144 15.58 57.93 -44.28
CA ASN A 144 16.89 57.39 -44.67
C ASN A 144 18.03 57.79 -43.72
N ILE A 145 17.70 58.08 -42.45
CA ILE A 145 18.67 58.45 -41.42
C ILE A 145 19.07 57.21 -40.62
N ILE A 146 20.37 57.07 -40.37
CA ILE A 146 20.95 56.16 -39.39
C ILE A 146 21.53 57.01 -38.26
N PRO A 147 20.85 57.09 -37.10
CA PRO A 147 21.34 57.86 -35.96
C PRO A 147 22.60 57.22 -35.37
N ASN A 148 23.52 58.06 -34.90
CA ASN A 148 24.63 57.60 -34.07
C ASN A 148 24.10 57.37 -32.65
N LEU A 149 24.39 56.19 -32.08
CA LEU A 149 23.93 55.81 -30.73
C LEU A 149 25.04 55.89 -29.68
N ASP A 150 26.28 56.18 -30.10
CA ASP A 150 27.45 56.17 -29.21
C ASP A 150 27.58 57.46 -28.40
N ASP A 151 27.04 58.58 -28.91
CA ASP A 151 27.05 59.87 -28.22
C ASP A 151 25.63 60.25 -27.77
N GLN A 152 25.47 60.41 -26.46
CA GLN A 152 24.20 60.83 -25.84
C GLN A 152 24.09 62.36 -25.69
N MET A 153 25.18 63.09 -25.92
CA MET A 153 25.25 64.54 -25.72
C MET A 153 24.95 65.33 -27.00
N SER A 154 25.16 64.73 -28.17
CA SER A 154 24.86 65.31 -29.47
C SER A 154 23.81 64.52 -30.25
N ILE A 155 23.01 65.20 -31.06
CA ILE A 155 22.13 64.56 -32.04
C ILE A 155 22.91 64.45 -33.34
N SER A 156 23.54 63.30 -33.57
CA SER A 156 24.34 63.02 -34.75
C SER A 156 23.87 61.78 -35.51
N GLY A 157 24.23 61.70 -36.79
CA GLY A 157 23.84 60.58 -37.63
C GLY A 157 24.23 60.76 -39.08
N HIS A 158 23.85 59.76 -39.89
CA HIS A 158 24.17 59.70 -41.30
C HIS A 158 22.88 59.64 -42.13
N ILE A 159 22.81 60.42 -43.21
CA ILE A 159 21.72 60.35 -44.19
C ILE A 159 22.20 59.50 -45.38
N VAL A 160 21.45 58.46 -45.72
CA VAL A 160 21.82 57.49 -46.77
C VAL A 160 20.96 57.67 -48.02
N GLU A 161 21.51 58.27 -49.07
CA GLU A 161 20.83 58.32 -50.37
C GLU A 161 20.93 56.98 -51.12
N LYS A 162 19.80 56.27 -51.27
CA LYS A 162 19.72 54.98 -51.98
C LYS A 162 20.25 55.00 -53.42
N ASN A 163 20.17 56.16 -54.10
CA ASN A 163 20.51 56.27 -55.52
C ASN A 163 21.96 56.69 -55.79
N LYS A 164 22.61 57.42 -54.88
CA LYS A 164 23.94 58.00 -55.13
C LYS A 164 25.07 57.43 -54.28
N LYS A 165 24.77 56.52 -53.33
CA LYS A 165 25.75 56.04 -52.32
C LYS A 165 26.44 57.18 -51.56
N VAL A 166 25.76 58.33 -51.43
CA VAL A 166 26.27 59.46 -50.63
C VAL A 166 25.79 59.27 -49.19
N VAL A 167 26.73 59.43 -48.27
CA VAL A 167 26.49 59.39 -46.83
C VAL A 167 26.85 60.76 -46.27
N GLU A 168 25.85 61.57 -45.98
CA GLU A 168 26.05 62.89 -45.36
C GLU A 168 25.97 62.77 -43.84
N MET A 169 26.96 63.30 -43.14
CA MET A 169 27.01 63.28 -41.68
C MET A 169 26.48 64.60 -41.13
N PHE A 170 25.59 64.52 -40.13
CA PHE A 170 25.11 65.68 -39.38
C PHE A 170 25.40 65.51 -37.89
N GLU A 171 25.56 66.64 -37.21
CA GLU A 171 25.77 66.72 -35.76
C GLU A 171 25.15 68.03 -35.26
N PHE A 172 24.29 67.93 -34.25
CA PHE A 172 23.63 69.07 -33.62
C PHE A 172 23.79 69.01 -32.10
N ASP A 173 24.07 70.16 -31.50
CA ASP A 173 24.09 70.32 -30.04
C ASP A 173 22.69 70.70 -29.53
N PRO A 174 22.03 69.85 -28.70
CA PRO A 174 20.71 70.11 -28.15
C PRO A 174 20.64 71.39 -27.29
N ALA A 175 21.77 71.86 -26.74
CA ALA A 175 21.79 73.06 -25.90
C ALA A 175 21.65 74.37 -26.70
N ASN A 176 21.94 74.33 -28.01
CA ASN A 176 22.06 75.53 -28.85
C ASN A 176 20.87 75.74 -29.80
N VAL A 177 19.99 74.74 -29.97
CA VAL A 177 18.92 74.77 -30.97
C VAL A 177 17.61 74.30 -30.36
N SER A 178 16.51 75.00 -30.63
CA SER A 178 15.18 74.54 -30.19
C SER A 178 14.72 73.32 -30.98
N ASP A 179 13.97 72.41 -30.33
CA ASP A 179 13.45 71.17 -30.94
C ASP A 179 12.75 71.41 -32.29
N PHE A 180 11.98 72.50 -32.41
CA PHE A 180 11.27 72.86 -33.63
C PHE A 180 12.22 73.23 -34.78
N ASN A 181 13.25 74.03 -34.49
CA ASN A 181 14.23 74.43 -35.49
C ASN A 181 15.08 73.23 -35.92
N LEU A 182 15.50 72.41 -34.96
CA LEU A 182 16.23 71.18 -35.22
C LEU A 182 15.46 70.23 -36.14
N CYS A 183 14.18 69.96 -35.84
CA CYS A 183 13.33 69.12 -36.69
C CYS A 183 13.22 69.69 -38.11
N ASN A 184 13.03 71.00 -38.26
CA ASN A 184 12.93 71.63 -39.59
C ASN A 184 14.24 71.54 -40.38
N GLU A 185 15.39 71.74 -39.74
CA GLU A 185 16.69 71.59 -40.40
C GLU A 185 16.94 70.14 -40.85
N ILE A 186 16.64 69.16 -40.00
CA ILE A 186 16.72 67.73 -40.37
C ILE A 186 15.77 67.40 -41.53
N TRP A 187 14.52 67.88 -41.49
CA TRP A 187 13.56 67.65 -42.57
C TRP A 187 13.98 68.27 -43.90
N LYS A 188 14.59 69.48 -43.88
CA LYS A 188 15.16 70.10 -45.09
C LYS A 188 16.24 69.22 -45.71
N MET A 189 17.13 68.65 -44.87
CA MET A 189 18.21 67.76 -45.32
C MET A 189 17.69 66.46 -45.97
N ILE A 190 16.57 65.91 -45.47
CA ILE A 190 15.94 64.70 -46.04
C ILE A 190 15.21 65.01 -47.37
N SER A 191 14.68 66.23 -47.52
CA SER A 191 13.82 66.63 -48.66
C SER A 191 14.56 67.19 -49.89
N MET A 192 15.89 67.28 -49.85
CA MET A 192 16.74 67.74 -50.96
C MET A 192 17.04 66.65 -51.99
#